data_AF-A0A817FU89-F1
#
_entry.id   AF-A0A817FU89-F1
#
_cell.length_a   1.000
_cell.length_b   1.000
_cell.length_c   1.000
_cell.angle_alpha   90.00
_cell.angle_beta   90.00
_cell.angle_gamma   90.00
#
_symmetry.space_group_name_H-M   'P 1'
#
loop_
_entity.id
_entity.type
_entity.pdbx_description
1 polymer ?
#
loop_
_entity_poly.entity_id
_entity_poly.type
_entity_poly.pdbx_seq_one_letter_code
_entity_poly.pdbx_strand_id
1 'polypeptide(L)'
;MLEYIWDYGYLDQDTEQTYIRTMLKTCPSLVKHEQLFNAFIQLLSRSQQFIRKIEDVSSVSLRDVARFCRLYNWFHESINVRSINQSLLSQNVARRAAFAALFLCYYFRLPSIQLKYDYVDMLEQVYQNLFLSY
;
A
#
# COMPACT_ATOMS: atom_id res chain seq x y z
N MET A 1 -36.94 -10.29 -4.79
CA MET A 1 -35.74 -9.42 -4.68
C MET A 1 -34.47 -10.15 -5.15
N LEU A 2 -34.32 -11.45 -4.91
CA LEU A 2 -33.22 -12.28 -5.48
C LEU A 2 -33.21 -12.38 -7.01
N GLU A 3 -34.37 -12.25 -7.66
CA GLU A 3 -34.52 -12.39 -9.12
C GLU A 3 -33.88 -11.26 -9.95
N TYR A 4 -33.42 -10.18 -9.31
CA TYR A 4 -32.80 -9.02 -9.96
C TYR A 4 -31.34 -8.78 -9.54
N ILE A 5 -30.71 -9.75 -8.88
CA ILE A 5 -29.29 -9.64 -8.48
C ILE A 5 -28.42 -10.08 -9.65
N TRP A 6 -27.59 -9.15 -10.14
CA TRP A 6 -26.57 -9.43 -11.15
C TRP A 6 -25.19 -9.48 -10.52
N ASP A 7 -24.42 -10.51 -10.88
CA ASP A 7 -23.00 -10.60 -10.51
C ASP A 7 -22.16 -9.80 -11.51
N TYR A 8 -21.60 -8.69 -11.04
CA TYR A 8 -20.67 -7.85 -11.82
C TYR A 8 -19.23 -8.40 -11.79
N GLY A 9 -18.98 -9.48 -11.07
CA GLY A 9 -17.67 -10.09 -10.90
C GLY A 9 -16.71 -9.25 -10.07
N TYR A 10 -15.42 -9.52 -10.27
CA TYR A 10 -14.32 -8.86 -9.57
C TYR A 10 -13.37 -8.23 -10.59
N LEU A 11 -12.64 -7.19 -10.16
CA LEU A 11 -11.55 -6.65 -10.98
C LEU A 11 -10.46 -7.71 -11.17
N ASP A 12 -10.01 -7.87 -12.41
CA ASP A 12 -8.78 -8.60 -12.67
C ASP A 12 -7.57 -7.84 -12.11
N GLN A 13 -6.48 -8.56 -11.92
CA GLN A 13 -5.29 -8.07 -11.26
C GLN A 13 -4.62 -6.89 -12.00
N ASP A 14 -4.62 -6.90 -13.33
CA ASP A 14 -3.94 -5.87 -14.13
C ASP A 14 -4.75 -4.56 -14.12
N THR A 15 -6.07 -4.69 -14.20
CA THR A 15 -6.98 -3.55 -14.07
C THR A 15 -6.91 -2.96 -12.66
N GLU A 16 -6.94 -3.79 -11.61
CA GLU A 16 -6.78 -3.34 -10.23
C GLU A 16 -5.45 -2.60 -10.02
N GLN A 17 -4.34 -3.14 -10.53
CA GLN A 17 -3.04 -2.49 -10.45
C GLN A 17 -3.03 -1.12 -11.17
N THR A 18 -3.74 -1.00 -12.29
CA THR A 18 -3.89 0.26 -13.02
C THR A 18 -4.68 1.30 -12.21
N TYR A 19 -5.74 0.89 -11.52
CA TYR A 19 -6.46 1.75 -10.58
C TYR A 19 -5.57 2.17 -9.40
N ILE A 20 -4.82 1.23 -8.81
CA ILE A 20 -3.86 1.52 -7.74
C ILE A 20 -2.87 2.59 -8.18
N ARG A 21 -2.23 2.40 -9.35
CA ARG A 21 -1.31 3.38 -9.94
C ARG A 21 -1.98 4.75 -10.10
N THR A 22 -3.20 4.80 -10.60
CA THR A 22 -3.94 6.05 -10.80
C THR A 22 -4.23 6.75 -9.47
N MET A 23 -4.65 6.01 -8.45
CA MET A 23 -4.92 6.56 -7.11
C MET A 23 -3.65 7.09 -6.44
N LEU A 24 -2.53 6.39 -6.56
CA LEU A 24 -1.24 6.82 -6.00
C LEU A 24 -0.74 8.14 -6.60
N LYS A 25 -1.23 8.56 -7.78
CA LYS A 25 -0.92 9.91 -8.32
C LYS A 25 -1.45 11.03 -7.43
N THR A 26 -2.40 10.76 -6.54
CA THR A 26 -2.88 11.71 -5.51
C THR A 26 -1.90 11.91 -4.34
N CYS A 27 -0.77 11.19 -4.35
CA CYS A 27 0.30 11.27 -3.37
C CYS A 27 1.52 11.99 -3.99
N PRO A 28 1.55 13.34 -4.06
CA PRO A 28 2.55 14.08 -4.85
C PRO A 28 3.99 13.81 -4.41
N SER A 29 4.22 13.67 -3.11
CA SER A 29 5.54 13.37 -2.56
C SER A 29 6.03 11.97 -2.91
N LEU A 30 5.12 11.03 -3.18
CA LEU A 30 5.47 9.67 -3.59
C LEU A 30 5.82 9.66 -5.08
N VAL A 31 5.04 10.36 -5.91
CA VAL A 31 5.25 10.48 -7.36
C VAL A 31 6.63 11.07 -7.69
N LYS A 32 7.17 11.96 -6.85
CA LYS A 32 8.53 12.52 -7.02
C LYS A 32 9.64 11.47 -6.92
N HIS A 33 9.37 10.30 -6.36
CA HIS A 33 10.33 9.22 -6.19
C HIS A 33 9.89 8.01 -7.03
N GLU A 34 10.24 7.99 -8.31
CA GLU A 34 9.75 7.00 -9.28
C GLU A 34 9.94 5.54 -8.82
N GLN A 35 11.13 5.18 -8.33
CA GLN A 35 11.39 3.83 -7.81
C GLN A 35 10.47 3.48 -6.64
N LEU A 36 10.30 4.41 -5.69
CA LEU A 36 9.43 4.22 -4.53
C LEU A 36 7.95 4.16 -4.95
N PHE A 37 7.54 4.99 -5.90
CA PHE A 37 6.20 4.99 -6.47
C PHE A 37 5.87 3.63 -7.11
N ASN A 38 6.76 3.11 -7.97
CA ASN A 38 6.60 1.81 -8.59
C ASN A 38 6.62 0.67 -7.56
N ALA A 39 7.48 0.76 -6.54
CA ALA A 39 7.50 -0.18 -5.43
C ALA A 39 6.15 -0.22 -4.69
N PHE A 40 5.57 0.93 -4.35
CA PHE A 40 4.31 0.96 -3.62
C PHE A 40 3.09 0.55 -4.45
N ILE A 41 3.11 0.69 -5.78
CA ILE A 41 2.10 0.07 -6.65
C ILE A 41 2.12 -1.45 -6.48
N GLN A 42 3.30 -2.06 -6.56
CA GLN A 42 3.47 -3.50 -6.43
C GLN A 42 3.15 -3.99 -5.02
N LEU A 43 3.68 -3.32 -4.00
CA LEU A 43 3.44 -3.68 -2.60
C LEU A 43 1.94 -3.64 -2.29
N LEU A 44 1.21 -2.57 -2.65
CA LEU A 44 -0.24 -2.50 -2.41
C LEU A 44 -1.02 -3.58 -3.16
N SER A 45 -0.66 -3.87 -4.41
CA SER A 45 -1.29 -4.93 -5.21
C SER A 45 -1.07 -6.30 -4.55
N ARG A 46 0.17 -6.59 -4.11
CA ARG A 46 0.51 -7.83 -3.42
C ARG A 46 -0.10 -7.92 -2.03
N SER A 47 -0.24 -6.80 -1.31
CA SER A 47 -0.94 -6.74 -0.04
C SER A 47 -2.41 -7.11 -0.18
N GLN A 48 -3.11 -6.61 -1.20
CA GLN A 48 -4.49 -7.01 -1.45
C GLN A 48 -4.60 -8.50 -1.77
N GLN A 49 -3.72 -9.03 -2.64
CA GLN A 49 -3.70 -10.46 -2.93
C GLN A 49 -3.42 -11.32 -1.70
N PHE A 50 -2.50 -10.89 -0.84
CA PHE A 50 -2.16 -11.60 0.38
C PHE A 50 -3.38 -11.71 1.31
N ILE A 51 -4.09 -10.60 1.52
CA ILE A 51 -5.30 -10.61 2.37
C ILE A 51 -6.40 -11.47 1.74
N ARG A 52 -6.61 -11.41 0.42
CA ARG A 52 -7.60 -12.27 -0.27
C ARG A 52 -7.31 -13.77 -0.16
N LYS A 53 -6.05 -14.17 0.04
CA LYS A 53 -5.70 -15.59 0.25
C LYS A 53 -6.03 -16.07 1.66
N ILE A 54 -6.08 -15.16 2.63
CA ILE A 54 -6.31 -15.47 4.04
C ILE A 54 -7.79 -15.32 4.40
N GLU A 55 -8.44 -14.30 3.82
CA GLU A 55 -9.84 -13.97 4.02
C GLU A 55 -10.66 -14.22 2.73
N ASP A 56 -11.78 -13.50 2.55
CA ASP A 56 -12.62 -13.56 1.35
C ASP A 56 -12.08 -12.67 0.21
N VAL A 57 -12.49 -12.91 -1.04
CA VAL A 57 -12.15 -12.08 -2.22
C VAL A 57 -12.58 -10.61 -2.02
N SER A 58 -13.68 -10.39 -1.29
CA SER A 58 -14.28 -9.09 -0.99
C SER A 58 -13.66 -8.41 0.23
N SER A 59 -12.69 -9.04 0.89
CA SER A 59 -12.06 -8.53 2.13
C SER A 59 -11.28 -7.24 1.94
N VAL A 60 -10.84 -6.97 0.70
CA VAL A 60 -10.03 -5.80 0.33
C VAL A 60 -10.53 -5.19 -0.97
N SER A 61 -10.36 -3.88 -1.08
CA SER A 61 -10.78 -3.12 -2.26
C SER A 61 -9.94 -1.87 -2.45
N LEU A 62 -10.20 -1.13 -3.53
CA LEU A 62 -9.63 0.19 -3.77
C LEU A 62 -9.91 1.19 -2.61
N ARG A 63 -10.87 0.90 -1.70
CA ARG A 63 -11.06 1.70 -0.49
C ARG A 63 -9.85 1.63 0.46
N ASP A 64 -9.18 0.49 0.53
CA ASP A 64 -7.95 0.34 1.34
C ASP A 64 -6.81 1.17 0.73
N VAL A 65 -6.74 1.25 -0.60
CA VAL A 65 -5.80 2.10 -1.34
C VAL A 65 -6.12 3.58 -1.13
N ALA A 66 -7.40 3.96 -1.10
CA ALA A 66 -7.82 5.32 -0.76
C ALA A 66 -7.42 5.68 0.68
N ARG A 67 -7.58 4.75 1.63
CA ARG A 67 -7.13 4.91 3.02
C ARG A 67 -5.61 5.07 3.08
N PHE A 68 -4.86 4.26 2.33
CA PHE A 68 -3.41 4.39 2.21
C PHE A 68 -3.02 5.79 1.74
N CYS A 69 -3.62 6.31 0.67
CA CYS A 69 -3.28 7.64 0.13
C CYS A 69 -3.53 8.76 1.15
N ARG A 70 -4.67 8.68 1.87
CA ARG A 70 -5.00 9.63 2.95
C ARG A 70 -3.98 9.58 4.09
N LEU A 71 -3.67 8.38 4.58
CA LEU A 71 -2.70 8.19 5.66
C LEU A 71 -1.30 8.60 5.22
N TYR A 72 -0.87 8.25 4.01
CA TYR A 72 0.42 8.61 3.46
C TYR A 72 0.62 10.13 3.43
N ASN A 73 -0.33 10.86 2.85
CA ASN A 73 -0.24 12.31 2.76
C ASN A 73 -0.17 12.94 4.16
N TRP A 74 -1.00 12.48 5.08
CA TRP A 74 -0.97 12.93 6.47
C TRP A 74 0.37 12.63 7.16
N PHE A 75 0.90 11.40 7.03
CA PHE A 75 2.19 11.03 7.62
C PHE A 75 3.33 11.84 7.02
N HIS A 76 3.34 12.02 5.70
CA HIS A 76 4.37 12.76 5.02
C HIS A 76 4.43 14.21 5.51
N GLU A 77 3.28 14.89 5.57
CA GLU A 77 3.18 16.24 6.12
C GLU A 77 3.60 16.28 7.60
N SER A 78 3.05 15.38 8.41
CA SER A 78 3.28 15.33 9.85
C SER A 78 4.74 15.05 10.21
N ILE A 79 5.43 14.18 9.45
CA ILE A 79 6.87 13.92 9.63
C ILE A 79 7.69 15.14 9.21
N ASN A 80 7.37 15.80 8.09
CA ASN A 80 8.09 16.99 7.65
C ASN A 80 8.00 18.14 8.65
N VAL A 81 6.80 18.41 9.18
CA VAL A 81 6.59 19.43 10.22
C VAL A 81 7.46 19.15 11.45
N ARG A 82 7.58 17.88 11.86
CA ARG A 82 8.41 17.48 13.00
C ARG A 82 9.91 17.49 12.69
N SER A 83 10.31 17.17 11.47
CA SER A 83 11.73 17.15 11.06
C SER A 83 12.33 18.54 10.89
N ILE A 84 11.52 19.57 10.61
CA ILE A 84 11.99 20.97 10.60
C ILE A 84 12.61 21.34 11.96
N ASN A 85 12.11 20.77 13.05
CA ASN A 85 12.61 21.01 14.41
C ASN A 85 13.79 20.11 14.80
N GLN A 86 14.12 19.11 13.99
CA GLN A 86 15.11 18.06 14.30
C GLN A 86 15.86 17.68 13.01
N SER A 87 17.03 18.32 12.80
CA SER A 87 17.86 18.27 11.57
C SER A 87 18.24 16.87 11.06
N LEU A 88 18.07 15.82 11.88
CA LEU A 88 18.44 14.44 11.57
C LEU A 88 17.30 13.59 10.95
N LEU A 89 16.05 14.08 10.92
CA LEU A 89 14.87 13.28 10.51
C LEU A 89 14.51 13.36 9.02
N SER A 90 15.21 14.16 8.22
CA SER A 90 14.82 14.48 6.83
C SER A 90 15.08 13.36 5.82
N GLN A 91 15.96 12.41 6.13
CA GLN A 91 16.24 11.31 5.21
C GLN A 91 15.07 10.31 5.18
N ASN A 92 14.58 10.02 3.97
CA ASN A 92 13.58 8.99 3.69
C ASN A 92 12.17 9.24 4.27
N VAL A 93 11.75 10.51 4.42
CA VAL A 93 10.40 10.86 4.91
C VAL A 93 9.29 10.18 4.09
N ALA A 94 9.39 10.24 2.75
CA ALA A 94 8.44 9.59 1.86
C ALA A 94 8.35 8.07 2.09
N ARG A 95 9.50 7.40 2.21
CA ARG A 95 9.54 5.94 2.47
C ARG A 95 8.89 5.60 3.81
N ARG A 96 9.22 6.34 4.86
CA ARG A 96 8.69 6.10 6.22
C ARG A 96 7.18 6.33 6.28
N ALA A 97 6.70 7.41 5.69
CA ALA A 97 5.27 7.71 5.59
C ALA A 97 4.52 6.60 4.83
N ALA A 98 5.11 6.10 3.73
CA ALA A 98 4.51 5.06 2.91
C ALA A 98 4.43 3.71 3.66
N PHE A 99 5.51 3.26 4.31
CA PHE A 99 5.45 2.03 5.11
C PHE A 99 4.50 2.16 6.30
N ALA A 100 4.47 3.31 6.99
CA ALA A 100 3.52 3.52 8.09
C ALA A 100 2.06 3.42 7.63
N ALA A 101 1.73 4.04 6.49
CA ALA A 101 0.40 3.94 5.89
C ALA A 101 0.06 2.51 5.47
N LEU A 102 1.00 1.79 4.85
CA LEU A 102 0.82 0.40 4.42
C LEU A 102 0.60 -0.53 5.61
N PHE A 103 1.38 -0.39 6.68
CA PHE A 103 1.20 -1.22 7.87
C PHE A 103 -0.15 -0.98 8.56
N LEU A 104 -0.60 0.27 8.64
CA LEU A 104 -1.94 0.59 9.16
C LEU A 104 -3.08 0.07 8.30
N CYS A 105 -2.90 -0.02 6.99
CA CYS A 105 -3.95 -0.55 6.11
C CYS A 105 -4.01 -2.08 6.12
N TYR A 106 -2.86 -2.77 6.25
CA TYR A 106 -2.79 -4.21 6.00
C TYR A 106 -2.16 -5.01 7.16
N TYR A 107 -0.99 -4.62 7.66
CA TYR A 107 -0.24 -5.41 8.65
C TYR A 107 -0.99 -5.56 9.98
N PHE A 108 -1.52 -4.46 10.52
CA PHE A 108 -2.20 -4.50 11.82
C PHE A 108 -3.57 -5.20 11.78
N ARG A 109 -4.13 -5.43 10.59
CA ARG A 109 -5.34 -6.23 10.39
C ARG A 109 -5.10 -7.72 10.63
N LEU A 110 -3.86 -8.19 10.44
CA LEU A 110 -3.54 -9.62 10.52
C LEU A 110 -3.66 -10.12 11.97
N PRO A 111 -4.42 -11.20 12.22
CA PRO A 111 -4.67 -11.69 13.58
C PRO A 111 -3.49 -12.50 14.15
N SER A 112 -2.82 -13.30 13.31
CA SER A 112 -1.75 -14.20 13.74
C SER A 112 -0.37 -13.56 13.58
N ILE A 113 0.51 -13.85 14.53
CA ILE A 113 1.93 -13.50 14.46
C ILE A 113 2.61 -14.17 13.25
N GLN A 114 2.26 -15.42 12.94
CA GLN A 114 2.82 -16.12 11.77
C GLN A 114 2.48 -15.38 10.47
N LEU A 115 1.21 -15.00 10.29
CA LEU A 115 0.78 -14.25 9.10
C LEU A 115 1.47 -12.89 8.99
N LYS A 116 1.78 -12.25 10.14
CA LYS A 116 2.55 -11.00 10.15
C LYS A 116 3.98 -11.21 9.66
N TYR A 117 4.63 -12.31 10.03
CA TYR A 117 5.95 -12.67 9.50
C TYR A 117 5.88 -12.94 8.00
N ASP A 118 4.97 -13.83 7.57
CA ASP A 118 4.78 -14.17 6.15
C ASP A 118 4.50 -12.93 5.29
N TYR A 119 3.73 -11.98 5.84
CA TYR A 119 3.45 -10.71 5.18
C TYR A 119 4.69 -9.83 5.05
N VAL A 120 5.49 -9.70 6.11
CA VAL A 120 6.72 -8.89 6.07
C VAL A 120 7.75 -9.51 5.11
N ASP A 121 7.88 -10.83 5.11
CA ASP A 121 8.77 -11.55 4.18
C ASP A 121 8.33 -11.31 2.72
N MET A 122 7.02 -11.34 2.45
CA MET A 122 6.47 -11.00 1.13
C MET A 122 6.82 -9.55 0.74
N LEU A 123 6.66 -8.59 1.65
CA LEU A 123 7.01 -7.19 1.37
C LEU A 123 8.51 -7.02 1.09
N GLU A 124 9.36 -7.70 1.85
CA GLU A 124 10.81 -7.65 1.67
C GLU A 124 11.22 -8.21 0.31
N GLN A 125 10.71 -9.38 -0.09
CA GLN A 125 10.97 -9.97 -1.40
C GLN A 125 10.57 -9.03 -2.54
N VAL A 126 9.38 -8.42 -2.47
CA VAL A 126 8.90 -7.47 -3.48
C VAL A 126 9.78 -6.23 -3.51
N TYR A 127 10.18 -5.71 -2.35
CA TYR A 127 11.03 -4.54 -2.26
C TYR A 127 12.43 -4.83 -2.82
N GLN A 128 13.09 -5.91 -2.42
CA GLN A 128 14.42 -6.29 -2.93
C GLN A 128 14.42 -6.47 -4.44
N ASN A 129 13.42 -7.17 -4.99
CA ASN A 129 13.29 -7.37 -6.43
C ASN A 129 13.19 -6.07 -7.24
N LEU A 130 12.66 -5.00 -6.65
CA LEU A 130 12.48 -3.70 -7.31
C LEU A 130 13.66 -2.75 -7.12
N PHE A 131 14.48 -2.97 -6.09
CA PHE A 131 15.66 -2.16 -5.80
C PHE A 131 16.99 -2.80 -6.29
N LEU A 132 17.01 -4.11 -6.58
CA LEU A 132 18.18 -4.85 -7.08
C LEU A 132 18.09 -5.22 -8.58
N SER A 133 17.03 -4.80 -9.28
CA SER A 133 16.82 -5.09 -10.72
C SER A 133 17.44 -4.05 -11.67
N TYR A 134 18.38 -3.22 -11.18
CA TYR A 134 19.13 -2.24 -11.97
C TYR A 134 20.63 -2.33 -11.69
#